data_AF-F4R6W9-F1
#
_entry.id   AF-F4R6W9-F1
#
_cell.length_a   1.000
_cell.length_b   1.000
_cell.length_c   1.000
_cell.angle_alpha   90.00
_cell.angle_beta   90.00
_cell.angle_gamma   90.00
#
_symmetry.space_group_name_H-M   'P 1'
#
loop_
_entity.id
_entity.type
_entity.pdbx_description
1 polymer ?
#
loop_
_entity_poly.entity_id
_entity_poly.type
_entity_poly.pdbx_seq_one_letter_code
_entity_poly.pdbx_strand_id
1 'polypeptide(L)'
;MPKERNCWTAWNYLIHDSGEAYEKGSLEDTVCLTYWMNRLQPDTLPESVHGPVFVSLNPPDNAIFPKDIIGRWTYHHPVYSAESVAAQDKISEIQTKGRMSFVGAWTGYGFHEDGFRSALRLMTVGAGEKVFGVKCPLGMDPRLPSTESSRTPLAVRVSIGVVNWFVKRIFGKENNQVPNRAKA
;
A
#
# COMPACT_ATOMS: atom_id res chain seq x y z
N MET A 1 -8.30 15.16 17.04
CA MET A 1 -8.07 14.14 18.10
C MET A 1 -9.12 14.29 19.18
N PRO A 2 -9.52 13.21 19.89
CA PRO A 2 -10.38 13.32 21.07
C PRO A 2 -9.82 14.29 22.11
N LYS A 3 -10.69 15.01 22.83
CA LYS A 3 -10.25 15.94 23.88
C LYS A 3 -9.48 15.22 24.99
N GLU A 4 -9.95 14.04 25.36
CA GLU A 4 -9.29 13.18 26.33
C GLU A 4 -8.15 12.39 25.69
N ARG A 5 -6.92 12.64 26.13
CA ARG A 5 -5.72 11.99 25.59
C ARG A 5 -5.71 10.47 25.78
N ASN A 6 -6.38 9.97 26.82
CA ASN A 6 -6.53 8.54 27.07
C ASN A 6 -7.37 7.82 25.99
N CYS A 7 -8.20 8.56 25.26
CA CYS A 7 -8.98 8.02 24.14
C CYS A 7 -8.20 8.03 22.82
N TRP A 8 -6.94 8.51 22.81
CA TRP A 8 -6.15 8.55 21.58
C TRP A 8 -5.69 7.15 21.20
N THR A 9 -6.18 6.70 20.06
CA THR A 9 -5.64 5.53 19.36
C THR A 9 -4.67 5.99 18.27
N ALA A 10 -4.02 5.04 17.60
CA ALA A 10 -3.17 5.37 16.46
C ALA A 10 -3.97 6.00 15.29
N TRP A 11 -5.29 5.76 15.23
CA TRP A 11 -6.19 6.19 14.15
C TRP A 11 -7.54 6.55 14.78
N ASN A 12 -7.92 7.83 14.72
CA ASN A 12 -9.16 8.32 15.33
C ASN A 12 -10.10 8.82 14.24
N TYR A 13 -11.34 8.38 14.32
CA TYR A 13 -12.38 8.70 13.35
C TYR A 13 -13.34 9.72 13.93
N LEU A 14 -13.70 10.72 13.12
CA LEU A 14 -14.70 11.71 13.44
C LEU A 14 -15.77 11.65 12.35
N ILE A 15 -17.01 11.40 12.77
CA ILE A 15 -18.19 11.47 11.91
C ILE A 15 -18.96 12.72 12.31
N HIS A 16 -19.28 13.54 11.33
CA HIS A 16 -20.22 14.64 11.49
C HIS A 16 -21.62 14.17 11.13
N ASP A 17 -22.54 14.35 12.06
CA ASP A 17 -23.97 14.14 11.81
C ASP A 17 -24.53 15.42 11.18
N SER A 18 -24.32 15.59 9.88
CA SER A 18 -25.11 16.54 9.11
C SER A 18 -26.25 15.77 8.47
N GLY A 19 -27.44 15.85 9.06
CA GLY A 19 -28.67 15.29 8.46
C GLY A 19 -28.86 15.69 7.00
N GLU A 20 -28.28 16.83 6.57
CA GLU A 20 -28.25 17.30 5.18
C GLU A 20 -27.22 16.58 4.27
N ALA A 21 -26.12 16.03 4.81
CA ALA A 21 -25.10 15.35 4.00
C ALA A 21 -25.51 13.93 3.59
N TYR A 22 -26.34 13.27 4.40
CA TYR A 22 -26.99 12.01 4.01
C TYR A 22 -27.93 12.20 2.81
N GLU A 23 -28.69 13.31 2.76
CA GLU A 23 -29.59 13.59 1.64
C GLU A 23 -28.85 13.97 0.34
N LYS A 24 -27.66 14.56 0.43
CA LYS A 24 -26.85 14.97 -0.73
C LYS A 24 -25.84 13.92 -1.21
N GLY A 25 -25.78 12.75 -0.57
CA GLY A 25 -24.88 11.67 -0.97
C GLY A 25 -23.38 11.94 -0.76
N SER A 26 -23.03 12.99 -0.01
CA SER A 26 -21.62 13.36 0.25
C SER A 26 -21.14 12.82 1.60
N LEU A 27 -21.15 11.48 1.75
CA LEU A 27 -20.58 10.84 2.94
C LEU A 27 -19.08 11.15 3.10
N GLU A 28 -18.39 11.44 2.00
CA GLU A 28 -16.95 11.76 1.97
C GLU A 28 -16.62 13.04 2.76
N ASP A 29 -17.54 14.00 2.82
CA ASP A 29 -17.40 15.26 3.58
C ASP A 29 -17.79 15.10 5.05
N THR A 30 -18.44 13.99 5.42
CA THR A 30 -18.89 13.73 6.80
C THR A 30 -17.82 13.06 7.66
N VAL A 31 -16.74 12.61 7.03
CA VAL A 31 -15.77 11.69 7.62
C VAL A 31 -14.40 12.34 7.67
N CYS A 32 -13.83 12.41 8.87
CA CYS A 32 -12.44 12.76 9.08
C CYS A 32 -11.71 11.62 9.77
N LEU A 33 -10.55 11.24 9.23
CA LEU A 33 -9.66 10.25 9.84
C LEU A 33 -8.33 10.92 10.19
N THR A 34 -7.95 10.88 11.46
CA THR A 34 -6.66 11.40 11.93
C THR A 34 -5.76 10.28 12.42
N TYR A 35 -4.57 10.20 11.83
CA TYR A 35 -3.48 9.31 12.20
C TYR A 35 -2.54 10.00 13.17
N TRP A 36 -2.19 9.33 14.27
CA TRP A 36 -1.15 9.76 15.18
C TRP A 36 0.18 9.11 14.79
N MET A 37 0.97 9.86 14.00
CA MET A 37 2.16 9.34 13.35
C MET A 37 3.25 8.96 14.34
N ASN A 38 3.37 9.66 15.47
CA ASN A 38 4.34 9.28 16.51
C ASN A 38 4.05 7.89 17.07
N ARG A 39 2.77 7.51 17.21
CA ARG A 39 2.41 6.17 17.67
C ARG A 39 2.63 5.09 16.61
N LEU A 40 2.48 5.45 15.33
CA LEU A 40 2.69 4.52 14.21
C LEU A 40 4.17 4.33 13.86
N GLN A 41 5.00 5.33 14.15
CA GLN A 41 6.42 5.35 13.82
C GLN A 41 7.26 5.86 15.00
N PRO A 42 7.18 5.23 16.19
CA PRO A 42 7.76 5.77 17.42
C PRO A 42 9.29 5.89 17.36
N ASP A 43 9.97 5.02 16.61
CA ASP A 43 11.43 5.01 16.52
C ASP A 43 11.98 6.14 15.65
N THR A 44 11.23 6.53 14.60
CA THR A 44 11.66 7.57 13.64
C THR A 44 11.00 8.93 13.88
N LEU A 45 9.87 8.96 14.59
CA LEU A 45 9.11 10.18 14.91
C LEU A 45 8.72 10.24 16.40
N PRO A 46 9.68 10.22 17.34
CA PRO A 46 9.38 10.29 18.76
C PRO A 46 8.70 11.62 19.13
N GLU A 47 7.55 11.55 19.81
CA GLU A 47 6.77 12.73 20.21
C GLU A 47 7.55 13.67 21.13
N SER A 48 8.47 13.14 21.95
CA SER A 48 9.32 13.96 22.83
C SER A 48 10.25 14.92 22.07
N VAL A 49 10.54 14.63 20.80
CA VAL A 49 11.44 15.44 19.96
C VAL A 49 10.64 16.32 19.00
N HIS A 50 9.60 15.76 18.38
CA HIS A 50 8.86 16.43 17.31
C HIS A 50 7.54 17.07 17.77
N GLY A 51 7.13 16.80 19.01
CA GLY A 51 5.75 17.03 19.43
C GLY A 51 4.77 16.09 18.72
N PRO A 52 3.45 16.31 18.91
CA PRO A 52 2.42 15.52 18.24
C PRO A 52 2.43 15.78 16.73
N VAL A 53 2.58 14.70 15.96
CA VAL A 53 2.57 14.68 14.50
C VAL A 53 1.34 13.92 14.02
N PHE A 54 0.50 14.60 13.24
CA PHE A 54 -0.75 14.06 12.75
C PHE A 54 -0.83 14.13 11.23
N VAL A 55 -1.53 13.15 10.65
CA VAL A 55 -2.02 13.20 9.27
C VAL A 55 -3.53 13.08 9.33
N SER A 56 -4.25 14.05 8.76
CA SER A 56 -5.70 14.02 8.72
C SER A 56 -6.18 13.93 7.28
N LEU A 57 -7.10 12.99 7.04
CA LEU A 57 -7.84 12.86 5.79
C LEU A 57 -9.20 13.54 5.96
N ASN A 58 -9.54 14.41 5.01
CA ASN A 58 -10.79 15.17 4.98
C ASN A 58 -11.13 15.86 6.32
N PRO A 59 -10.20 16.63 6.93
CA PRO A 59 -10.54 17.36 8.15
C PRO A 59 -11.61 18.42 7.87
N PRO A 60 -12.53 18.69 8.81
CA PRO A 60 -13.49 19.76 8.67
C PRO A 60 -12.81 21.10 8.43
N ASP A 61 -13.51 22.01 7.76
CA ASP A 61 -12.98 23.34 7.48
C ASP A 61 -12.59 24.07 8.76
N ASN A 62 -11.42 24.71 8.73
CA ASN A 62 -10.84 25.44 9.85
C ASN A 62 -10.59 24.62 11.13
N ALA A 63 -10.69 23.29 11.08
CA ALA A 63 -10.40 22.42 12.23
C ALA A 63 -8.91 22.40 12.62
N ILE A 64 -8.02 22.87 11.73
CA ILE A 64 -6.57 22.91 11.92
C ILE A 64 -6.11 24.34 11.69
N PHE A 65 -5.35 24.91 12.64
CA PHE A 65 -4.79 26.24 12.49
C PHE A 65 -3.78 26.26 11.33
N PRO A 66 -3.79 27.29 10.45
CA PRO A 66 -2.91 27.33 9.29
C PRO A 66 -1.42 27.20 9.61
N LYS A 67 -0.98 27.73 10.76
CA LYS A 67 0.40 27.66 11.23
C LYS A 67 0.88 26.25 11.58
N ASP A 68 -0.04 25.33 11.85
CA ASP A 68 0.26 23.95 12.26
C ASP A 68 0.20 22.98 11.07
N ILE A 69 -0.11 23.49 9.86
CA ILE A 69 -0.15 22.70 8.62
C ILE A 69 1.24 22.66 7.98
N ILE A 70 1.86 21.49 7.98
CA ILE A 70 3.15 21.25 7.31
C ILE A 70 2.95 21.11 5.79
N GLY A 71 1.84 20.52 5.36
CA GLY A 71 1.48 20.39 3.95
C GLY A 71 0.05 19.91 3.76
N ARG A 72 -0.51 20.22 2.59
CA ARG A 72 -1.86 19.83 2.17
C ARG A 72 -1.81 19.35 0.73
N TRP A 73 -2.43 18.20 0.48
CA TRP A 73 -2.48 17.58 -0.84
C TRP A 73 -3.90 17.11 -1.12
N THR A 74 -4.29 17.19 -2.38
CA THR A 74 -5.56 16.64 -2.85
C THR A 74 -5.27 15.35 -3.62
N TYR A 75 -5.89 14.27 -3.16
CA TYR A 75 -5.86 12.97 -3.83
C TYR A 75 -7.29 12.57 -4.19
N HIS A 76 -7.43 11.84 -5.29
CA HIS A 76 -8.70 11.28 -5.70
C HIS A 76 -8.64 9.76 -5.51
N HIS A 77 -9.62 9.20 -4.81
CA HIS A 77 -9.76 7.75 -4.68
C HIS A 77 -10.78 7.23 -5.69
N PRO A 78 -10.50 6.15 -6.43
CA PRO A 78 -11.50 5.53 -7.30
C PRO A 78 -12.70 5.05 -6.47
N VAL A 79 -13.90 5.37 -6.94
CA VAL A 79 -15.14 4.82 -6.39
C VAL A 79 -15.43 3.50 -7.09
N TYR A 80 -15.65 2.45 -6.30
CA TYR A 80 -16.05 1.15 -6.82
C TYR A 80 -17.56 1.05 -6.86
N SER A 81 -18.11 0.94 -8.07
CA SER A 81 -19.52 0.66 -8.32
C SER A 81 -19.69 -0.77 -8.82
N ALA A 82 -20.92 -1.26 -8.86
CA ALA A 82 -21.21 -2.57 -9.43
C ALA A 82 -20.74 -2.64 -10.89
N GLU A 83 -20.90 -1.55 -11.65
CA GLU A 83 -20.44 -1.43 -13.02
C GLU A 83 -18.91 -1.44 -13.13
N SER A 84 -18.20 -0.75 -12.23
CA SER A 84 -16.74 -0.72 -12.27
C SER A 84 -16.13 -2.08 -11.91
N VAL A 85 -16.73 -2.80 -10.97
CA VAL A 85 -16.34 -4.18 -10.63
C VAL A 85 -16.66 -5.12 -11.80
N ALA A 86 -17.85 -5.06 -12.39
CA ALA A 86 -18.21 -5.89 -13.54
C ALA A 86 -17.33 -5.62 -14.78
N ALA A 87 -16.83 -4.39 -14.93
CA ALA A 87 -15.90 -4.05 -16.01
C ALA A 87 -14.52 -4.71 -15.84
N GLN A 88 -14.13 -5.15 -14.64
CA GLN A 88 -12.84 -5.79 -14.39
C GLN A 88 -12.70 -7.11 -15.16
N ASP A 89 -13.80 -7.86 -15.31
CA ASP A 89 -13.83 -9.12 -16.08
C ASP A 89 -13.52 -8.90 -17.57
N LYS A 90 -13.81 -7.70 -18.08
CA LYS A 90 -13.59 -7.33 -19.48
C LYS A 90 -12.17 -6.82 -19.75
N ILE A 91 -11.34 -6.65 -18.72
CA ILE A 91 -9.98 -6.12 -18.89
C ILE A 91 -9.15 -6.98 -19.84
N SER A 92 -9.28 -8.31 -19.78
CA SER A 92 -8.55 -9.21 -20.69
C SER A 92 -8.87 -8.97 -22.16
N GLU A 93 -10.06 -8.45 -22.48
CA GLU A 93 -10.48 -8.16 -23.85
C GLU A 93 -9.72 -6.98 -24.46
N ILE A 94 -9.15 -6.09 -23.66
CA ILE A 94 -8.44 -4.89 -24.16
C ILE A 94 -6.92 -4.97 -24.03
N GLN A 95 -6.38 -5.93 -23.28
CA GLN A 95 -4.94 -6.08 -23.10
C GLN A 95 -4.22 -6.32 -24.42
N THR A 96 -3.06 -5.68 -24.59
CA THR A 96 -2.13 -5.82 -25.73
C THR A 96 -2.69 -5.40 -27.10
N LYS A 97 -3.97 -5.01 -27.17
CA LYS A 97 -4.57 -4.42 -28.36
C LYS A 97 -3.91 -3.08 -28.66
N GLY A 98 -3.47 -2.90 -29.90
CA GLY A 98 -2.77 -1.68 -30.32
C GLY A 98 -1.45 -1.43 -29.58
N ARG A 99 -0.78 -2.49 -29.07
CA ARG A 99 0.45 -2.40 -28.28
C ARG A 99 0.31 -1.62 -26.96
N MET A 100 -0.92 -1.49 -26.46
CA MET A 100 -1.21 -0.89 -25.15
C MET A 100 -1.56 -1.98 -24.15
N SER A 101 -1.17 -1.82 -22.91
CA SER A 101 -1.54 -2.73 -21.82
C SER A 101 -1.80 -1.93 -20.56
N PHE A 102 -2.76 -2.40 -19.75
CA PHE A 102 -3.33 -1.66 -18.64
C PHE A 102 -3.12 -2.42 -17.34
N VAL A 103 -2.50 -1.79 -16.36
CA VAL A 103 -2.22 -2.37 -15.04
C VAL A 103 -2.48 -1.31 -13.97
N GLY A 104 -2.82 -1.76 -12.77
CA GLY A 104 -3.11 -0.84 -11.67
C GLY A 104 -4.03 -1.44 -10.62
N ALA A 105 -4.09 -0.78 -9.47
CA ALA A 105 -4.90 -1.22 -8.34
C ALA A 105 -6.40 -1.31 -8.67
N TRP A 106 -6.87 -0.47 -9.60
CA TRP A 106 -8.25 -0.44 -10.10
C TRP A 106 -8.69 -1.70 -10.86
N THR A 107 -7.74 -2.56 -11.22
CA THR A 107 -8.01 -3.86 -11.84
C THR A 107 -8.36 -4.96 -10.82
N GLY A 108 -8.44 -4.59 -9.54
CA GLY A 108 -8.87 -5.43 -8.41
C GLY A 108 -9.63 -4.58 -7.38
N TYR A 109 -9.28 -4.67 -6.09
CA TYR A 109 -10.00 -3.98 -5.02
C TYR A 109 -9.36 -2.65 -4.59
N GLY A 110 -8.38 -2.14 -5.35
CA GLY A 110 -7.80 -0.82 -5.10
C GLY A 110 -6.59 -0.81 -4.16
N PHE A 111 -6.14 -1.98 -3.72
CA PHE A 111 -4.95 -2.10 -2.87
C PHE A 111 -3.65 -2.12 -3.67
N HIS A 112 -2.53 -1.87 -2.98
CA HIS A 112 -1.20 -1.92 -3.60
C HIS A 112 -0.88 -3.30 -4.17
N GLU A 113 -1.37 -4.35 -3.52
CA GLU A 113 -1.24 -5.74 -3.92
C GLU A 113 -1.93 -6.01 -5.27
N ASP A 114 -3.07 -5.38 -5.55
CA ASP A 114 -3.75 -5.50 -6.84
C ASP A 114 -2.96 -4.82 -7.97
N GLY A 115 -2.37 -3.66 -7.67
CA GLY A 115 -1.45 -2.99 -8.59
C GLY A 115 -0.26 -3.86 -8.93
N PHE A 116 0.37 -4.45 -7.92
CA PHE A 116 1.49 -5.38 -8.12
C PHE A 116 1.07 -6.65 -8.88
N ARG A 117 -0.03 -7.28 -8.47
CA ARG A 117 -0.56 -8.52 -9.05
C ARG A 117 -0.92 -8.34 -10.52
N SER A 118 -1.57 -7.23 -10.88
CA SER A 118 -1.98 -6.96 -12.26
C SER A 118 -0.78 -6.77 -13.19
N ALA A 119 0.23 -6.02 -12.75
CA ALA A 119 1.48 -5.87 -13.47
C ALA A 119 2.22 -7.20 -13.63
N LEU A 120 2.34 -7.97 -12.53
CA LEU A 120 3.01 -9.27 -12.57
C LEU A 120 2.31 -10.24 -13.51
N ARG A 121 0.97 -10.30 -13.49
CA ARG A 121 0.16 -11.13 -14.40
C ARG A 121 0.39 -10.74 -15.86
N LEU A 122 0.39 -9.44 -16.18
CA LEU A 122 0.67 -8.98 -17.54
C LEU A 122 2.08 -9.40 -18.00
N MET A 123 3.09 -9.16 -17.19
CA MET A 123 4.50 -9.38 -17.58
C MET A 123 4.86 -10.86 -17.74
N THR A 124 4.27 -11.73 -16.92
CA THR A 124 4.63 -13.16 -16.86
C THR A 124 3.76 -14.04 -17.75
N VAL A 125 2.53 -13.61 -18.04
CA VAL A 125 1.50 -14.45 -18.65
C VAL A 125 0.84 -13.80 -19.89
N GLY A 126 1.07 -12.50 -20.11
CA GLY A 126 0.69 -11.73 -21.29
C GLY A 126 -0.57 -12.20 -22.03
N ALA A 127 -1.77 -11.91 -21.54
CA ALA A 127 -3.03 -12.11 -22.29
C ALA A 127 -3.17 -13.43 -23.11
N GLY A 128 -2.52 -14.54 -22.72
CA GLY A 128 -2.53 -15.82 -23.45
C GLY A 128 -1.17 -16.29 -24.01
N GLU A 129 -0.15 -15.43 -24.06
CA GLU A 129 1.23 -15.74 -24.49
C GLU A 129 2.28 -15.04 -23.61
N LYS A 130 3.55 -15.45 -23.66
CA LYS A 130 4.63 -14.73 -22.97
C LYS A 130 4.99 -13.44 -23.71
N VAL A 131 4.08 -12.46 -23.72
CA VAL A 131 4.24 -11.18 -24.45
C VAL A 131 5.53 -10.46 -24.08
N PHE A 132 5.91 -10.48 -22.80
CA PHE A 132 7.12 -9.82 -22.30
C PHE A 132 8.22 -10.79 -21.85
N GLY A 133 7.99 -12.11 -21.92
CA GLY A 133 8.99 -13.12 -21.56
C GLY A 133 9.49 -13.09 -20.12
N VAL A 134 8.86 -12.35 -19.20
CA VAL A 134 9.37 -12.17 -17.83
C VAL A 134 9.09 -13.43 -17.02
N LYS A 135 10.13 -13.97 -16.38
CA LYS A 135 9.97 -15.05 -15.39
C LYS A 135 9.49 -14.44 -14.07
N CYS A 136 8.44 -15.02 -13.48
CA CYS A 136 7.95 -14.60 -12.17
C CYS A 136 9.07 -14.70 -11.11
N PRO A 137 9.42 -13.61 -10.41
CA PRO A 137 10.48 -13.63 -9.40
C PRO A 137 10.08 -14.42 -8.15
N LEU A 138 8.78 -14.65 -7.95
CA LEU A 138 8.25 -15.42 -6.83
C LEU A 138 8.21 -16.93 -7.12
N GLY A 139 8.59 -17.37 -8.33
CA GLY A 139 8.52 -18.78 -8.72
C GLY A 139 7.10 -19.33 -8.84
N MET A 140 6.08 -18.48 -8.74
CA MET A 140 4.66 -18.85 -8.81
C MET A 140 4.10 -18.58 -10.22
N ASP A 141 3.13 -19.39 -10.64
CA ASP A 141 2.30 -19.10 -11.82
C ASP A 141 1.08 -18.27 -11.38
N PRO A 142 0.98 -16.98 -11.74
CA PRO A 142 -0.13 -16.13 -11.31
C PRO A 142 -1.48 -16.48 -11.97
N ARG A 143 -1.54 -17.50 -12.84
CA ARG A 143 -2.78 -18.04 -13.43
C ARG A 143 -3.50 -19.04 -12.55
N LEU A 144 -2.80 -19.74 -11.68
CA LEU A 144 -3.40 -20.81 -10.90
C LEU A 144 -4.15 -20.17 -9.71
N PRO A 145 -5.43 -20.54 -9.47
CA PRO A 145 -6.03 -20.32 -8.17
C PRO A 145 -5.09 -20.91 -7.11
N SER A 146 -5.08 -20.36 -5.90
CA SER A 146 -4.42 -20.99 -4.76
C SER A 146 -5.17 -22.26 -4.34
N THR A 147 -5.30 -23.23 -5.24
CA THR A 147 -5.92 -24.53 -4.98
C THR A 147 -4.80 -25.54 -4.83
N GLU A 148 -4.77 -26.14 -3.65
CA GLU A 148 -3.82 -27.16 -3.18
C GLU A 148 -2.40 -26.65 -2.88
N SER A 149 -2.32 -26.01 -1.71
CA SER A 149 -1.20 -26.21 -0.80
C SER A 149 -1.04 -27.71 -0.53
N SER A 150 -0.26 -28.39 -1.35
CA SER A 150 0.62 -29.41 -0.79
C SER A 150 1.47 -28.66 0.24
N ARG A 151 1.24 -28.98 1.51
CA ARG A 151 1.92 -28.38 2.66
C ARG A 151 3.41 -28.74 2.62
N THR A 152 4.16 -28.17 1.71
CA THR A 152 5.54 -27.79 2.02
C THR A 152 5.40 -26.62 2.98
N PRO A 153 5.89 -26.71 4.22
CA PRO A 153 5.87 -25.59 5.13
C PRO A 153 6.83 -24.54 4.57
N LEU A 154 6.32 -23.68 3.69
CA LEU A 154 6.96 -22.41 3.40
C LEU A 154 6.75 -21.61 4.68
N ALA A 155 7.72 -21.69 5.58
CA ALA A 155 7.81 -20.80 6.71
C ALA A 155 8.01 -19.39 6.13
N VAL A 156 6.90 -18.72 5.82
CA VAL A 156 6.90 -17.26 5.66
C VAL A 156 7.12 -16.72 7.06
N ARG A 157 8.39 -16.65 7.46
CA ARG A 157 8.82 -15.80 8.56
C ARG A 157 8.57 -14.38 8.11
N VAL A 158 7.39 -13.84 8.43
CA VAL A 158 7.19 -12.38 8.49
C VAL A 158 8.04 -11.90 9.66
N SER A 159 9.31 -11.63 9.38
CA SER A 159 10.16 -10.89 10.28
C SER A 159 9.89 -9.42 9.96
N ILE A 160 9.22 -8.72 10.86
CA ILE A 160 9.21 -7.25 10.84
C ILE A 160 10.63 -6.82 11.17
N GLY A 161 11.47 -6.80 10.13
CA GLY A 161 12.86 -6.40 10.18
C GLY A 161 12.96 -5.01 9.59
N VAL A 162 13.20 -4.03 10.45
CA VAL A 162 13.56 -2.66 10.10
C VAL A 162 14.57 -2.65 8.96
N VAL A 163 14.33 -1.76 8.00
CA VAL A 163 15.15 -1.35 6.85
C VAL A 163 16.67 -1.43 7.12
N ASN A 164 17.27 -2.62 6.97
CA ASN A 164 18.72 -2.78 7.18
C ASN A 164 19.42 -3.52 6.02
N TRP A 165 18.65 -4.08 5.08
CA TRP A 165 19.21 -4.79 3.93
C TRP A 165 19.49 -3.87 2.72
N PHE A 166 18.66 -2.84 2.52
CA PHE A 166 18.71 -1.99 1.32
C PHE A 166 20.00 -1.14 1.23
N VAL A 167 20.56 -0.74 2.38
CA VAL A 167 21.78 0.10 2.45
C VAL A 167 23.05 -0.69 2.14
N LYS A 168 23.14 -1.95 2.57
CA LYS A 168 24.34 -2.80 2.37
C LYS A 168 24.58 -3.16 0.90
N ARG A 169 23.52 -3.26 0.09
CA ARG A 169 23.62 -3.68 -1.31
C ARG A 169 23.95 -2.55 -2.29
N ILE A 170 23.60 -1.30 -1.96
CA ILE A 170 23.87 -0.15 -2.83
C ILE A 170 25.31 0.38 -2.66
N PHE A 171 25.92 0.26 -1.46
CA PHE A 171 27.17 0.97 -1.14
C PHE A 171 28.37 0.11 -0.67
N GLY A 172 28.27 -1.21 -0.55
CA GLY A 172 29.37 -2.04 -0.04
C GLY A 172 29.99 -2.98 -1.09
N LYS A 173 31.14 -2.61 -1.66
CA LYS A 173 31.96 -3.50 -2.51
C LYS A 173 32.51 -4.68 -1.69
N GLU A 174 32.33 -5.90 -2.21
CA GLU A 174 33.09 -7.09 -1.81
C GLU A 174 34.55 -6.96 -2.25
N ASN A 175 35.49 -7.34 -1.40
CA ASN A 175 36.79 -7.82 -1.84
C ASN A 175 37.06 -9.16 -1.15
N ASN A 176 37.10 -10.19 -1.99
CA ASN A 176 37.55 -11.55 -1.69
C ASN A 176 38.94 -11.57 -1.08
N GLN A 177 39.14 -12.40 -0.05
CA GLN A 177 40.21 -13.41 -0.02
C GLN A 177 40.05 -14.33 1.21
N VAL A 178 39.98 -15.63 0.94
CA VAL A 178 40.12 -16.76 1.87
C VAL A 178 40.77 -17.89 1.04
N PRO A 179 41.48 -18.91 1.57
CA PRO A 179 42.18 -19.11 2.85
C PRO A 179 43.64 -19.62 2.67
N ASN A 180 44.44 -19.70 3.74
CA ASN A 180 45.00 -21.01 4.14
C ASN A 180 45.64 -21.04 5.54
N ARG A 181 45.37 -22.15 6.26
CA ARG A 181 46.19 -22.98 7.18
C ARG A 181 47.34 -22.29 7.97
N ALA A 182 47.56 -22.54 9.26
CA ALA A 182 47.76 -23.85 9.90
C ALA A 182 47.92 -23.71 11.43
N LYS A 183 47.55 -24.78 12.15
CA LYS A 183 48.08 -25.30 13.43
C LYS A 183 49.18 -24.49 14.16
N ALA A 184 48.94 -24.13 15.42
CA ALA A 184 49.49 -24.75 16.64
C ALA A 184 48.99 -23.96 17.86
#